data_AF-A0A160NUE0-F1
#
_entry.id   AF-A0A160NUE0-F1
#
_cell.length_a   1.000
_cell.length_b   1.000
_cell.length_c   1.000
_cell.angle_alpha   90.00
_cell.angle_beta   90.00
_cell.angle_gamma   90.00
#
_symmetry.space_group_name_H-M   'P 1'
#
loop_
_entity.id
_entity.type
_entity.pdbx_description
1 polymer ?
#
loop_
_entity_poly.entity_id
_entity_poly.type
_entity_poly.pdbx_seq_one_letter_code
_entity_poly.pdbx_strand_id
1 'polypeptide(L)'
;MAWLTAGEGYEITLEDGRVVARRAGGRQLKSLPKALRDDPEVDRLRRLSEWLDRHTASCLAQVDTWMVSSLPVPTELIARVWPDEAWQSALRDMAVVGDDPDEVGFLRDVSADGELRLVDLDGETVRIAPRTVTLPHPVLLPDLEDVRDFAAELGITQRVEQIHRATWTRADDAHRKEATEVRDYAGGKFASRFGLAARATSLGYRVSGGYATCKVRDGGRVGEASVWIGEPYWEGESETGGLSWHDEDGRAIRLTEVGPVAWSEGMRMAAALYAGRTIEEGGNA
;
A
#
# COMPACT_ATOMS: atom_id res chain seq x y z
N MET A 1 20.94 0.01 19.03
CA MET A 1 22.22 -0.15 18.30
C MET A 1 23.40 0.18 19.21
N ALA A 2 24.60 -0.32 18.89
CA ALA A 2 25.82 -0.03 19.65
C ALA A 2 26.44 1.33 19.26
N TRP A 3 27.25 1.89 20.15
CA TRP A 3 28.04 3.09 19.91
C TRP A 3 29.36 2.73 19.24
N LEU A 4 29.75 3.47 18.19
CA LEU A 4 30.97 3.29 17.42
C LEU A 4 31.92 4.45 17.66
N THR A 5 33.22 4.20 17.85
CA THR A 5 34.22 5.27 17.95
C THR A 5 34.34 6.01 16.62
N ALA A 6 34.35 7.34 16.66
CA ALA A 6 34.58 8.20 15.49
C ALA A 6 35.39 9.45 15.88
N GLY A 7 36.36 9.83 15.06
CA GLY A 7 37.31 10.90 15.37
C GLY A 7 38.01 10.77 16.74
N GLU A 8 38.48 11.91 17.26
CA GLU A 8 39.13 11.97 18.58
C GLU A 8 38.11 12.18 19.72
N GLY A 9 37.85 11.11 20.48
CA GLY A 9 37.10 11.18 21.74
C GLY A 9 35.57 11.21 21.59
N TYR A 10 35.04 10.93 20.40
CA TYR A 10 33.60 10.81 20.16
C TYR A 10 33.19 9.36 19.88
N GLU A 11 31.94 9.10 20.20
CA GLU A 11 31.22 7.91 19.76
C GLU A 11 29.96 8.34 19.02
N ILE A 12 29.60 7.60 17.98
CA ILE A 12 28.41 7.83 17.15
C ILE A 12 27.52 6.60 17.12
N THR A 13 26.23 6.79 16.87
CA THR A 13 25.29 5.70 16.60
C THR A 13 24.14 6.22 15.72
N LEU A 14 23.29 5.31 15.25
CA LEU A 14 22.06 5.65 14.55
C LEU A 14 20.91 5.59 15.55
N GLU A 15 20.20 6.70 15.70
CA GLU A 15 19.00 6.83 16.54
C GLU A 15 17.94 7.57 15.72
N ASP A 16 16.73 7.01 15.62
CA ASP A 16 15.61 7.55 14.86
C ASP A 16 15.98 8.01 13.43
N GLY A 17 16.76 7.17 12.72
CA GLY A 17 17.22 7.44 11.36
C GLY A 17 18.25 8.58 11.24
N ARG A 18 18.86 8.99 12.36
CA ARG A 18 19.85 10.08 12.39
C ARG A 18 21.13 9.64 13.06
N VAL A 19 22.26 10.09 12.51
CA VAL A 19 23.56 9.92 13.15
C VAL A 19 23.67 10.89 14.30
N VAL A 20 23.70 10.35 15.52
CA VAL A 20 23.87 11.10 16.76
C VAL A 20 25.25 10.84 17.33
N ALA A 21 25.78 11.79 18.10
CA ALA A 21 27.12 11.72 18.67
C ALA A 21 27.09 11.97 20.18
N ARG A 22 28.04 11.36 20.89
CA ARG A 22 28.36 11.66 22.29
C ARG A 22 29.88 11.76 22.44
N ARG A 23 30.34 12.38 23.53
CA ARG A 23 31.74 12.19 23.97
C ARG A 23 31.87 10.79 24.56
N ALA A 24 33.05 10.18 24.45
CA ALA A 24 33.29 8.83 24.95
C ALA A 24 32.79 8.63 26.39
N GLY A 25 31.84 7.71 26.60
CA GLY A 25 31.23 7.44 27.90
C GLY A 25 30.32 8.55 28.47
N GLY A 26 30.05 9.60 27.68
CA GLY A 26 29.26 10.76 28.07
C GLY A 26 27.80 10.71 27.61
N ARG A 27 27.10 11.84 27.78
CA ARG A 27 25.74 12.02 27.26
C ARG A 27 25.75 12.39 25.77
N GLN A 28 24.65 12.04 25.10
CA GLN A 28 24.39 12.45 23.72
C GLN A 28 24.37 13.96 23.56
N LEU A 29 25.00 14.42 22.48
CA LEU A 29 25.06 15.81 22.07
C LEU A 29 23.81 16.19 21.28
N LYS A 30 23.45 17.48 21.32
CA LYS A 30 22.29 18.01 20.57
C LYS A 30 22.48 17.98 19.05
N SER A 31 23.73 17.97 18.58
CA SER A 31 24.05 18.00 17.16
C SER A 31 25.36 17.27 16.90
N LEU A 32 25.50 16.78 15.66
CA LEU A 32 26.73 16.16 15.19
C LEU A 32 27.85 17.23 15.12
N PRO A 33 28.98 17.05 15.83
CA PRO A 33 30.13 17.95 15.74
C PRO A 33 30.62 18.10 14.30
N LYS A 34 31.01 19.33 13.92
CA LYS A 34 31.51 19.61 12.56
C LYS A 34 32.73 18.75 12.18
N ALA A 35 33.59 18.45 13.16
CA ALA A 35 34.78 17.62 12.96
C ALA A 35 34.46 16.17 12.55
N LEU A 36 33.25 15.67 12.83
CA LEU A 36 32.83 14.31 12.46
C LEU A 36 32.05 14.27 11.14
N ARG A 37 31.77 15.42 10.52
CA ARG A 37 30.84 15.48 9.37
C ARG A 37 31.30 14.60 8.20
N ASP A 38 32.61 14.57 7.97
CA ASP A 38 33.27 13.86 6.88
C ASP A 38 33.99 12.60 7.40
N ASP A 39 33.66 12.15 8.63
CA ASP A 39 34.21 10.92 9.20
C ASP A 39 33.61 9.70 8.45
N PRO A 40 34.43 8.73 8.00
CA PRO A 40 33.95 7.57 7.27
C PRO A 40 32.85 6.76 8.00
N GLU A 41 32.88 6.70 9.33
CA GLU A 41 31.87 5.96 10.10
C GLU A 41 30.53 6.71 10.15
N VAL A 42 30.56 8.05 10.13
CA VAL A 42 29.33 8.85 9.97
C VAL A 42 28.69 8.59 8.61
N ASP A 43 29.49 8.55 7.54
CA ASP A 43 29.00 8.28 6.19
C ASP A 43 28.50 6.84 6.01
N ARG A 44 29.05 5.87 6.75
CA ARG A 44 28.53 4.50 6.81
C ARG A 44 27.16 4.45 7.47
N LEU A 45 26.99 5.12 8.63
CA LEU A 45 25.71 5.17 9.33
C LEU A 45 24.63 5.91 8.53
N ARG A 46 24.99 6.98 7.81
CA ARG A 46 24.05 7.67 6.89
C ARG A 46 23.55 6.73 5.79
N ARG A 47 24.47 6.04 5.12
CA ARG A 47 24.11 5.05 4.07
C ARG A 47 23.29 3.89 4.62
N LEU A 48 23.57 3.44 5.85
CA LEU A 48 22.75 2.45 6.53
C LEU A 48 21.33 2.97 6.77
N SER A 49 21.18 4.21 7.24
CA SER A 49 19.86 4.84 7.41
C SER A 49 19.08 4.89 6.10
N GLU A 50 19.69 5.38 5.03
CA GLU A 50 19.07 5.44 3.70
C GLU A 50 18.68 4.05 3.17
N TRP A 51 19.45 3.03 3.53
CA TRP A 51 19.11 1.64 3.20
C TRP A 51 17.92 1.14 4.02
N LEU A 52 17.89 1.41 5.34
CA LEU A 52 16.78 1.03 6.22
C LEU A 52 15.46 1.68 5.79
N ASP A 53 15.50 2.95 5.37
CA ASP A 53 14.32 3.66 4.86
C ASP A 53 13.78 3.00 3.58
N ARG A 54 14.68 2.67 2.64
CA ARG A 54 14.31 1.95 1.41
C ARG A 54 13.80 0.54 1.68
N HIS A 55 14.41 -0.16 2.63
CA HIS A 55 13.99 -1.49 3.06
C HIS A 55 12.57 -1.43 3.65
N THR A 56 12.33 -0.50 4.57
CA THR A 56 10.99 -0.25 5.15
C THR A 56 9.95 0.04 4.09
N ALA A 57 10.26 0.93 3.14
CA ALA A 57 9.36 1.23 2.03
C ALA A 57 9.09 0.00 1.14
N SER A 58 10.11 -0.82 0.89
CA SER A 58 9.97 -2.05 0.10
C SER A 58 9.12 -3.12 0.81
N CYS A 59 9.30 -3.30 2.12
CA CYS A 59 8.47 -4.21 2.92
C CYS A 59 7.00 -3.79 2.89
N LEU A 60 6.72 -2.50 3.09
CA LEU A 60 5.36 -1.96 3.03
C LEU A 60 4.72 -2.17 1.65
N ALA A 61 5.46 -1.86 0.57
CA ALA A 61 4.97 -2.07 -0.79
C ALA A 61 4.67 -3.56 -1.08
N GLN A 62 5.47 -4.46 -0.52
CA GLN A 62 5.26 -5.90 -0.70
C GLN A 62 4.05 -6.42 0.07
N VAL A 63 3.81 -5.95 1.29
CA VAL A 63 2.59 -6.28 2.06
C VAL A 63 1.35 -5.67 1.43
N ASP A 64 1.41 -4.41 0.94
CA ASP A 64 0.32 -3.80 0.16
C ASP A 64 0.03 -4.62 -1.10
N THR A 65 1.06 -5.12 -1.79
CA THR A 65 0.87 -6.00 -2.95
C THR A 65 0.16 -7.31 -2.58
N TRP A 66 0.52 -7.93 -1.45
CA TRP A 66 -0.17 -9.13 -0.96
C TRP A 66 -1.64 -8.84 -0.65
N MET A 67 -1.91 -7.70 0.00
CA MET A 67 -3.26 -7.25 0.36
C MET A 67 -4.12 -6.96 -0.87
N VAL A 68 -3.63 -6.09 -1.76
CA VAL A 68 -4.34 -5.68 -2.99
C VAL A 68 -4.60 -6.86 -3.91
N SER A 69 -3.71 -7.85 -3.93
CA SER A 69 -3.89 -9.04 -4.76
C SER A 69 -4.62 -10.18 -4.06
N SER A 70 -4.88 -10.04 -2.76
CA SER A 70 -5.41 -11.09 -1.86
C SER A 70 -4.73 -12.44 -2.09
N LEU A 71 -3.40 -12.40 -2.28
CA LEU A 71 -2.62 -13.58 -2.61
C LEU A 71 -2.46 -14.47 -1.37
N PRO A 72 -2.58 -15.80 -1.52
CA PRO A 72 -2.13 -16.71 -0.48
C PRO A 72 -0.63 -16.51 -0.21
N VAL A 73 -0.32 -16.12 1.02
CA VAL A 73 1.04 -15.95 1.53
C VAL A 73 1.39 -17.17 2.37
N PRO A 74 2.46 -17.91 2.05
CA PRO A 74 2.92 -19.02 2.88
C PRO A 74 3.22 -18.56 4.30
N THR A 75 2.69 -19.26 5.29
CA THR A 75 2.89 -18.89 6.70
C THR A 75 4.36 -19.00 7.11
N GLU A 76 5.10 -19.95 6.52
CA GLU A 76 6.55 -20.05 6.66
C GLU A 76 7.31 -18.82 6.16
N LEU A 77 6.79 -18.13 5.14
CA LEU A 77 7.38 -16.88 4.65
C LEU A 77 7.17 -15.77 5.68
N ILE A 78 5.97 -15.64 6.22
CA ILE A 78 5.66 -14.67 7.29
C ILE A 78 6.58 -14.92 8.49
N ALA A 79 6.69 -16.17 8.94
CA ALA A 79 7.57 -16.56 10.05
C ALA A 79 9.05 -16.20 9.79
N ARG A 80 9.52 -16.40 8.55
CA ARG A 80 10.89 -16.08 8.18
C ARG A 80 11.18 -14.58 8.20
N VAL A 81 10.21 -13.74 7.82
CA VAL A 81 10.40 -12.29 7.77
C VAL A 81 10.03 -11.59 9.07
N TRP A 82 9.24 -12.23 9.94
CA TRP A 82 8.76 -11.65 11.21
C TRP A 82 9.86 -11.11 12.15
N PRO A 83 11.07 -11.71 12.24
CA PRO A 83 12.14 -11.16 13.08
C PRO A 83 12.71 -9.82 12.58
N ASP A 84 12.47 -9.46 11.32
CA ASP A 84 12.86 -8.17 10.76
C ASP A 84 11.84 -7.09 11.14
N GLU A 85 12.28 -6.05 11.85
CA GLU A 85 11.42 -4.98 12.36
C GLU A 85 10.64 -4.27 11.25
N ALA A 86 11.20 -4.11 10.05
CA ALA A 86 10.51 -3.46 8.93
C ALA A 86 9.34 -4.32 8.43
N TRP A 87 9.53 -5.63 8.34
CA TRP A 87 8.49 -6.58 7.99
C TRP A 87 7.44 -6.72 9.09
N GLN A 88 7.87 -6.86 10.33
CA GLN A 88 6.97 -6.95 11.47
C GLN A 88 6.10 -5.68 11.56
N SER A 89 6.69 -4.50 11.40
CA SER A 89 5.95 -3.23 11.41
C SER A 89 4.89 -3.16 10.29
N ALA A 90 5.19 -3.72 9.11
CA ALA A 90 4.26 -3.75 7.99
C ALA A 90 3.13 -4.79 8.15
N LEU A 91 3.39 -5.92 8.82
CA LEU A 91 2.48 -7.05 8.95
C LEU A 91 1.65 -7.03 10.23
N ARG A 92 2.19 -6.49 11.32
CA ARG A 92 1.50 -6.36 12.60
C ARG A 92 0.22 -5.56 12.39
N ASP A 93 -0.85 -6.03 13.03
CA ASP A 93 -2.19 -5.45 12.98
C ASP A 93 -2.87 -5.50 11.61
N MET A 94 -2.29 -6.21 10.62
CA MET A 94 -3.03 -6.55 9.42
C MET A 94 -4.15 -7.54 9.76
N ALA A 95 -5.32 -7.36 9.15
CA ALA A 95 -6.38 -8.36 9.15
C ALA A 95 -5.93 -9.53 8.26
N VAL A 96 -5.97 -10.73 8.83
CA VAL A 96 -5.50 -11.98 8.23
C VAL A 96 -6.63 -12.99 8.30
N VAL A 97 -6.73 -13.79 7.25
CA VAL A 97 -7.74 -14.83 7.10
C VAL A 97 -7.05 -16.14 6.75
N GLY A 98 -7.46 -17.21 7.45
CA GLY A 98 -6.91 -18.55 7.34
C GLY A 98 -7.60 -19.40 6.26
N ASP A 99 -7.86 -20.66 6.59
CA ASP A 99 -8.60 -21.58 5.71
C ASP A 99 -10.11 -21.25 5.65
N ASP A 100 -10.66 -20.66 6.71
CA ASP A 100 -12.02 -20.14 6.74
C ASP A 100 -12.02 -18.64 6.39
N PRO A 101 -12.67 -18.23 5.28
CA PRO A 101 -12.72 -16.84 4.85
C PRO A 101 -13.50 -15.91 5.79
N ASP A 102 -14.38 -16.47 6.62
CA ASP A 102 -15.25 -15.71 7.52
C ASP A 102 -14.58 -15.46 8.89
N GLU A 103 -13.53 -16.21 9.22
CA GLU A 103 -12.74 -16.05 10.45
C GLU A 103 -11.60 -15.04 10.24
N VAL A 104 -11.89 -13.75 10.44
CA VAL A 104 -10.90 -12.68 10.41
C VAL A 104 -10.26 -12.45 11.78
N GLY A 105 -8.93 -12.27 11.78
CA GLY A 105 -8.20 -11.85 12.97
C GLY A 105 -7.04 -10.90 12.67
N PHE A 106 -6.71 -10.04 13.63
CA PHE A 106 -5.60 -9.10 13.52
C PHE A 106 -4.29 -9.76 13.97
N LEU A 107 -3.29 -9.74 13.09
CA LEU A 107 -2.00 -10.39 13.35
C LEU A 107 -1.21 -9.70 14.46
N ARG A 108 -0.91 -10.44 15.54
CA ARG A 108 -0.16 -9.92 16.70
C ARG A 108 1.22 -10.49 16.86
N ASP A 109 1.41 -11.77 16.54
CA ASP A 109 2.71 -12.43 16.64
C ASP A 109 2.81 -13.60 15.68
N VAL A 110 4.04 -14.02 15.40
CA VAL A 110 4.35 -15.19 14.59
C VAL A 110 5.50 -15.95 15.23
N SER A 111 5.27 -17.23 15.50
CA SER A 111 6.30 -18.09 16.06
C SER A 111 7.32 -18.52 14.99
N ALA A 112 8.48 -19.02 15.43
CA ALA A 112 9.54 -19.47 14.52
C ALA A 112 9.14 -20.69 13.66
N ASP A 113 8.18 -21.49 14.12
CA ASP A 113 7.59 -22.62 13.41
C ASP A 113 6.39 -22.25 12.53
N GLY A 114 5.98 -20.96 12.51
CA GLY A 114 4.93 -20.45 11.65
C GLY A 114 3.51 -20.58 12.19
N GLU A 115 3.34 -20.70 13.50
CA GLU A 115 2.04 -20.44 14.13
C GLU A 115 1.80 -18.93 14.15
N LEU A 116 0.63 -18.51 13.67
CA LEU A 116 0.16 -17.13 13.74
C LEU A 116 -0.68 -16.94 14.98
N ARG A 117 -0.35 -15.91 15.76
CA ARG A 117 -1.17 -15.44 16.87
C ARG A 117 -2.00 -14.25 16.41
N LEU A 118 -3.30 -14.44 16.38
CA LEU A 118 -4.29 -13.43 15.99
C LEU A 118 -5.07 -12.95 17.22
N VAL A 119 -5.70 -11.79 17.09
CA VAL A 119 -6.84 -11.41 17.93
C VAL A 119 -8.06 -11.34 17.01
N ASP A 120 -9.07 -12.15 17.28
CA ASP A 120 -10.32 -12.15 16.53
C ASP A 120 -11.23 -10.97 16.92
N LEU A 121 -12.39 -10.86 16.27
CA LEU A 121 -13.35 -9.79 16.52
C LEU A 121 -14.10 -9.93 17.87
N ASP A 122 -14.02 -11.09 18.51
CA ASP A 122 -14.53 -11.29 19.88
C ASP A 122 -13.51 -10.84 20.95
N GLY A 123 -12.29 -10.46 20.54
CA GLY A 123 -11.20 -10.06 21.43
C GLY A 123 -10.41 -11.24 21.99
N GLU A 124 -10.67 -12.45 21.51
CA GLU A 124 -9.93 -13.64 21.94
C GLU A 124 -8.61 -13.76 21.18
N THR A 125 -7.59 -14.30 21.87
CA THR A 125 -6.34 -14.65 21.21
C THR A 125 -6.48 -16.04 20.58
N VAL A 126 -6.47 -16.08 19.25
CA VAL A 126 -6.53 -17.33 18.47
C VAL A 126 -5.15 -17.66 17.94
N ARG A 127 -4.86 -18.97 17.83
CA ARG A 127 -3.63 -19.50 17.20
C ARG A 127 -4.03 -20.34 16.01
N ILE A 128 -3.46 -20.01 14.84
CA ILE A 128 -3.69 -20.77 13.61
C ILE A 128 -2.35 -21.15 12.99
N ALA A 129 -2.28 -22.31 12.34
CA ALA A 129 -1.11 -22.77 11.61
C ALA A 129 -1.48 -23.34 10.23
N PRO A 130 -2.24 -22.59 9.40
CA PRO A 130 -2.52 -23.03 8.04
C PRO A 130 -1.24 -22.97 7.20
N ARG A 131 -1.22 -23.67 6.07
CA ARG A 131 -0.05 -23.61 5.14
C ARG A 131 0.13 -22.23 4.52
N THR A 132 -0.98 -21.55 4.28
CA THR A 132 -1.02 -20.20 3.71
C THR A 132 -2.11 -19.41 4.43
N VAL A 133 -1.93 -18.09 4.49
CA VAL A 133 -2.98 -17.15 4.86
C VAL A 133 -3.17 -16.11 3.78
N THR A 134 -4.28 -15.40 3.80
CA THR A 134 -4.45 -14.20 2.97
C THR A 134 -4.45 -12.95 3.83
N LEU A 135 -3.95 -11.87 3.25
CA LEU A 135 -4.23 -10.51 3.69
C LEU A 135 -5.35 -10.04 2.76
N PRO A 136 -6.63 -10.18 3.11
CA PRO A 136 -7.70 -9.88 2.18
C PRO A 136 -7.75 -8.38 1.86
N HIS A 137 -8.05 -8.06 0.60
CA HIS A 137 -8.45 -6.71 0.22
C HIS A 137 -9.72 -6.35 1.01
N PRO A 138 -9.90 -5.10 1.49
CA PRO A 138 -11.04 -4.73 2.33
C PRO A 138 -12.42 -5.04 1.74
N VAL A 139 -12.56 -5.01 0.41
CA VAL A 139 -13.82 -5.40 -0.28
C VAL A 139 -14.19 -6.88 -0.10
N LEU A 140 -13.23 -7.72 0.31
CA LEU A 140 -13.43 -9.15 0.57
C LEU A 140 -13.58 -9.45 2.06
N LEU A 141 -13.39 -8.47 2.94
CA LEU A 141 -13.59 -8.66 4.37
C LEU A 141 -15.09 -8.72 4.67
N PRO A 142 -15.57 -9.75 5.37
CA PRO A 142 -16.94 -9.77 5.88
C PRO A 142 -17.10 -8.63 6.87
N ASP A 143 -18.27 -7.97 6.82
CA ASP A 143 -18.67 -6.91 7.75
C ASP A 143 -17.53 -5.91 8.08
N LEU A 144 -16.93 -5.32 7.02
CA LEU A 144 -15.79 -4.41 7.13
C LEU A 144 -15.99 -3.26 8.14
N GLU A 145 -17.23 -2.81 8.34
CA GLU A 145 -17.56 -1.82 9.38
C GLU A 145 -17.31 -2.37 10.79
N ASP A 146 -17.77 -3.59 11.09
CA ASP A 146 -17.52 -4.25 12.39
C ASP A 146 -16.02 -4.47 12.60
N VAL A 147 -15.29 -4.85 11.54
CA VAL A 147 -13.82 -4.97 11.57
C VAL A 147 -13.15 -3.63 11.90
N ARG A 148 -13.65 -2.51 11.36
CA ARG A 148 -13.13 -1.16 11.63
C ARG A 148 -13.44 -0.70 13.04
N ASP A 149 -14.66 -0.93 13.51
CA ASP A 149 -15.10 -0.56 14.86
C ASP A 149 -14.25 -1.30 15.89
N PHE A 150 -14.09 -2.60 15.74
CA PHE A 150 -13.22 -3.39 16.61
C PHE A 150 -11.75 -2.95 16.55
N ALA A 151 -11.22 -2.66 15.37
CA ALA A 151 -9.86 -2.14 15.22
C ALA A 151 -9.66 -0.82 15.98
N ALA A 152 -10.65 0.08 15.95
CA ALA A 152 -10.62 1.33 16.69
C ALA A 152 -10.64 1.10 18.21
N GLU A 153 -11.51 0.20 18.71
CA GLU A 153 -11.58 -0.15 20.13
C GLU A 153 -10.26 -0.73 20.66
N LEU A 154 -9.61 -1.58 19.87
CA LEU A 154 -8.37 -2.26 20.24
C LEU A 154 -7.10 -1.42 19.99
N GLY A 155 -7.25 -0.21 19.42
CA GLY A 155 -6.14 0.67 19.09
C GLY A 155 -5.21 0.12 18.00
N ILE A 156 -5.76 -0.69 17.08
CA ILE A 156 -5.04 -1.23 15.93
C ILE A 156 -4.48 -0.09 15.08
N THR A 157 -3.21 -0.18 14.72
CA THR A 157 -2.57 0.78 13.79
C THR A 157 -1.92 0.03 12.65
N GLN A 158 -2.49 0.17 11.45
CA GLN A 158 -1.93 -0.47 10.26
C GLN A 158 -0.98 0.47 9.51
N ARG A 159 0.17 -0.07 9.09
CA ARG A 159 1.11 0.67 8.23
C ARG A 159 0.74 0.59 6.74
N VAL A 160 0.00 -0.45 6.36
CA VAL A 160 -0.68 -0.57 5.08
C VAL A 160 -2.15 -0.22 5.30
N GLU A 161 -2.70 0.64 4.47
CA GLU A 161 -4.10 1.05 4.56
C GLU A 161 -5.00 -0.10 4.08
N GLN A 162 -5.22 -1.13 4.91
CA GLN A 162 -6.10 -2.25 4.57
C GLN A 162 -7.54 -1.91 4.93
N ILE A 163 -7.88 -1.83 6.21
CA ILE A 163 -9.28 -1.69 6.63
C ILE A 163 -9.85 -0.30 6.26
N HIS A 164 -9.01 0.73 6.20
CA HIS A 164 -9.42 2.09 5.88
C HIS A 164 -9.33 2.43 4.39
N ARG A 165 -8.78 1.53 3.56
CA ARG A 165 -8.70 1.78 2.12
C ARG A 165 -10.10 1.92 1.55
N ALA A 166 -10.27 2.96 0.74
CA ALA A 166 -11.53 3.21 0.06
C ALA A 166 -11.92 2.03 -0.84
N THR A 167 -13.16 1.57 -0.69
CA THR A 167 -13.71 0.43 -1.42
C THR A 167 -14.89 0.86 -2.28
N TRP A 168 -15.02 0.25 -3.46
CA TRP A 168 -16.21 0.38 -4.30
C TRP A 168 -16.80 -1.00 -4.53
N THR A 169 -18.09 -1.13 -4.28
CA THR A 169 -18.87 -2.32 -4.63
C THR A 169 -19.57 -2.08 -5.95
N ARG A 170 -19.55 -3.07 -6.84
CA ARG A 170 -20.31 -2.99 -8.09
C ARG A 170 -21.79 -3.09 -7.77
N ALA A 171 -22.58 -2.09 -8.15
CA ALA A 171 -24.03 -2.17 -8.11
C ALA A 171 -24.54 -3.13 -9.18
N ASP A 172 -25.56 -3.93 -8.85
CA ASP A 172 -26.29 -4.76 -9.81
C ASP A 172 -27.21 -3.88 -10.67
N ASP A 173 -26.61 -3.13 -11.60
CA ASP A 173 -27.33 -2.32 -12.56
C ASP A 173 -27.57 -3.09 -13.86
N ALA A 174 -28.83 -3.40 -14.14
CA ALA A 174 -29.26 -4.09 -15.35
C ALA A 174 -28.85 -3.36 -16.65
N HIS A 175 -28.60 -2.05 -16.61
CA HIS A 175 -28.20 -1.25 -17.77
C HIS A 175 -26.72 -1.43 -18.16
N ARG A 176 -25.91 -2.10 -17.30
CA ARG A 176 -24.47 -2.30 -17.53
C ARG A 176 -24.11 -3.68 -18.09
N LYS A 177 -25.10 -4.50 -18.48
CA LYS A 177 -24.89 -5.90 -18.89
C LYS A 177 -23.90 -6.10 -20.05
N GLU A 178 -23.86 -5.16 -20.99
CA GLU A 178 -22.95 -5.18 -22.14
C GLU A 178 -21.88 -4.09 -22.10
N ALA A 179 -21.89 -3.25 -21.07
CA ALA A 179 -20.91 -2.17 -20.92
C ALA A 179 -19.51 -2.74 -20.64
N THR A 180 -18.49 -2.05 -21.13
CA THR A 180 -17.06 -2.35 -20.90
C THR A 180 -16.31 -1.20 -20.22
N GLU A 181 -17.00 -0.10 -19.92
CA GLU A 181 -16.40 1.08 -19.30
C GLU A 181 -17.34 1.77 -18.29
N VAL A 182 -16.76 2.38 -17.26
CA VAL A 182 -17.41 3.25 -16.29
C VAL A 182 -17.01 4.70 -16.58
N ARG A 183 -17.99 5.60 -16.65
CA ARG A 183 -17.75 7.03 -16.96
C ARG A 183 -18.00 7.97 -15.78
N ASP A 184 -18.29 7.43 -14.60
CA ASP A 184 -18.60 8.17 -13.36
C ASP A 184 -17.51 9.19 -12.99
N TYR A 185 -16.25 8.94 -13.38
CA TYR A 185 -15.09 9.79 -13.14
C TYR A 185 -14.43 10.31 -14.45
N ALA A 186 -15.19 10.38 -15.54
CA ALA A 186 -14.73 10.96 -16.80
C ALA A 186 -14.91 12.49 -16.84
N GLY A 187 -14.19 13.17 -17.74
CA GLY A 187 -14.30 14.62 -17.97
C GLY A 187 -13.62 15.49 -16.91
N GLY A 188 -12.77 14.92 -16.05
CA GLY A 188 -12.00 15.69 -15.07
C GLY A 188 -10.87 16.44 -15.77
N LYS A 189 -11.03 17.75 -15.97
CA LYS A 189 -10.09 18.59 -16.74
C LYS A 189 -8.78 18.86 -16.00
N PHE A 190 -7.68 18.89 -16.75
CA PHE A 190 -6.34 19.27 -16.32
C PHE A 190 -5.75 20.27 -17.31
N ALA A 191 -4.98 21.24 -16.79
CA ALA A 191 -4.32 22.25 -17.61
C ALA A 191 -3.34 21.64 -18.64
N SER A 192 -2.77 20.47 -18.33
CA SER A 192 -1.97 19.71 -19.29
C SER A 192 -2.07 18.21 -19.02
N ARG A 193 -1.86 17.42 -20.07
CA ARG A 193 -1.61 15.97 -19.96
C ARG A 193 -0.50 15.63 -18.96
N PHE A 194 0.61 16.37 -18.98
CA PHE A 194 1.75 16.08 -18.11
C PHE A 194 1.37 16.20 -16.63
N GLY A 195 0.49 17.15 -16.28
CA GLY A 195 -0.06 17.26 -14.93
C GLY A 195 -0.85 16.01 -14.52
N LEU A 196 -1.71 15.51 -15.41
CA LEU A 196 -2.48 14.29 -15.16
C LEU A 196 -1.58 13.04 -15.08
N ALA A 197 -0.59 12.90 -15.96
CA ALA A 197 0.38 11.80 -15.92
C ALA A 197 1.27 11.84 -14.67
N ALA A 198 1.71 13.04 -14.26
CA ALA A 198 2.49 13.24 -13.03
C ALA A 198 1.66 12.86 -11.79
N ARG A 199 0.37 13.21 -11.77
CA ARG A 199 -0.56 12.79 -10.72
C ARG A 199 -0.71 11.26 -10.68
N ALA A 200 -0.93 10.62 -11.83
CA ALA A 200 -1.04 9.17 -11.90
C ALA A 200 0.22 8.49 -11.30
N THR A 201 1.40 8.96 -11.70
CA THR A 201 2.69 8.45 -11.21
C THR A 201 2.87 8.73 -9.71
N SER A 202 2.49 9.91 -9.21
CA SER A 202 2.61 10.24 -7.77
C SER A 202 1.69 9.39 -6.90
N LEU A 203 0.59 8.88 -7.46
CA LEU A 203 -0.34 7.96 -6.81
C LEU A 203 0.08 6.49 -6.94
N GLY A 204 1.22 6.19 -7.59
CA GLY A 204 1.73 4.83 -7.78
C GLY A 204 1.18 4.08 -8.98
N TYR A 205 0.40 4.74 -9.85
CA TYR A 205 -0.12 4.13 -11.07
C TYR A 205 0.90 4.17 -12.21
N ARG A 206 0.85 3.18 -13.08
CA ARG A 206 1.69 3.16 -14.28
C ARG A 206 1.09 4.07 -15.34
N VAL A 207 1.93 4.78 -16.08
CA VAL A 207 1.52 5.49 -17.30
C VAL A 207 2.08 4.74 -18.50
N SER A 208 1.21 4.33 -19.42
CA SER A 208 1.58 3.61 -20.64
C SER A 208 0.77 4.15 -21.82
N GLY A 209 1.46 4.69 -22.82
CA GLY A 209 0.81 5.37 -23.94
C GLY A 209 -0.15 6.45 -23.45
N GLY A 210 -1.40 6.42 -23.91
CA GLY A 210 -2.43 7.36 -23.52
C GLY A 210 -3.16 7.06 -22.20
N TYR A 211 -2.69 6.08 -21.41
CA TYR A 211 -3.44 5.55 -20.27
C TYR A 211 -2.66 5.59 -18.96
N ALA A 212 -3.38 5.84 -17.86
CA ALA A 212 -2.98 5.44 -16.52
C ALA A 212 -3.53 4.03 -16.24
N THR A 213 -2.70 3.12 -15.75
CA THR A 213 -3.07 1.72 -15.53
C THR A 213 -2.74 1.22 -14.13
N CYS A 214 -3.57 0.31 -13.65
CA CYS A 214 -3.41 -0.42 -12.39
C CYS A 214 -3.63 -1.91 -12.67
N LYS A 215 -2.58 -2.72 -12.43
CA LYS A 215 -2.69 -4.17 -12.50
C LYS A 215 -3.26 -4.70 -11.19
N VAL A 216 -4.31 -5.50 -11.29
CA VAL A 216 -5.01 -6.07 -10.14
C VAL A 216 -5.15 -7.56 -10.35
N ARG A 217 -4.95 -8.33 -9.27
CA ARG A 217 -5.23 -9.76 -9.27
C ARG A 217 -6.51 -10.00 -8.50
N ASP A 218 -7.39 -10.81 -9.09
CA ASP A 218 -8.71 -11.10 -8.54
C ASP A 218 -9.05 -12.58 -8.77
N GLY A 219 -9.15 -13.35 -7.69
CA GLY A 219 -9.44 -14.79 -7.77
C GLY A 219 -8.46 -15.57 -8.66
N GLY A 220 -7.17 -15.21 -8.62
CA GLY A 220 -6.13 -15.83 -9.45
C GLY A 220 -6.00 -15.28 -10.88
N ARG A 221 -6.97 -14.52 -11.39
CA ARG A 221 -6.91 -13.85 -12.69
C ARG A 221 -6.23 -12.49 -12.56
N VAL A 222 -5.43 -12.11 -13.55
CA VAL A 222 -4.88 -10.75 -13.62
C VAL A 222 -5.71 -9.94 -14.61
N GLY A 223 -6.13 -8.76 -14.18
CA GLY A 223 -6.73 -7.74 -15.04
C GLY A 223 -5.95 -6.44 -14.93
N GLU A 224 -6.04 -5.60 -15.96
CA GLU A 224 -5.51 -4.25 -15.94
C GLU A 224 -6.66 -3.25 -16.05
N ALA A 225 -6.85 -2.46 -15.00
CA ALA A 225 -7.72 -1.30 -15.02
C ALA A 225 -7.00 -0.15 -15.73
N SER A 226 -7.70 0.57 -16.59
CA SER A 226 -7.14 1.60 -17.46
C SER A 226 -8.05 2.82 -17.51
N VAL A 227 -7.47 4.01 -17.36
CA VAL A 227 -8.14 5.30 -17.56
C VAL A 227 -7.37 6.06 -18.64
N TRP A 228 -8.05 6.53 -19.68
CA TRP A 228 -7.43 7.38 -20.68
C TRP A 228 -7.08 8.75 -20.08
N ILE A 229 -5.91 9.28 -20.42
CA ILE A 229 -5.33 10.52 -19.87
C ILE A 229 -4.73 11.42 -20.96
N GLY A 230 -5.18 11.30 -22.21
CA GLY A 230 -4.67 12.07 -23.35
C GLY A 230 -3.83 11.27 -24.34
N GLU A 231 -3.52 11.89 -25.47
CA GLU A 231 -2.58 11.36 -26.46
C GLU A 231 -1.12 11.58 -26.01
N PRO A 232 -0.21 10.61 -26.23
CA PRO A 232 1.21 10.83 -26.00
C PRO A 232 1.73 12.07 -26.72
N TYR A 233 2.60 12.84 -26.04
CA TYR A 233 3.25 14.05 -26.57
C TYR A 233 2.31 15.23 -26.90
N TRP A 234 1.03 15.15 -26.54
CA TRP A 234 0.15 16.32 -26.54
C TRP A 234 0.41 17.20 -25.33
N GLU A 235 0.67 18.50 -25.56
CA GLU A 235 0.98 19.47 -24.50
C GLU A 235 -0.24 20.28 -24.02
N GLY A 236 -1.37 20.17 -24.73
CA GLY A 236 -2.58 20.92 -24.39
C GLY A 236 -3.36 20.34 -23.22
N GLU A 237 -4.54 20.92 -23.00
CA GLU A 237 -5.51 20.44 -22.01
C GLU A 237 -5.82 18.95 -22.20
N SER A 238 -6.10 18.29 -21.08
CA SER A 238 -6.44 16.87 -21.04
C SER A 238 -7.54 16.63 -20.01
N GLU A 239 -8.22 15.51 -20.11
CA GLU A 239 -9.27 15.12 -19.18
C GLU A 239 -9.16 13.63 -18.83
N THR A 240 -9.70 13.25 -17.68
CA THR A 240 -9.86 11.83 -17.35
C THR A 240 -10.88 11.19 -18.30
N GLY A 241 -10.52 10.08 -18.93
CA GLY A 241 -11.42 9.28 -19.76
C GLY A 241 -12.28 8.30 -18.95
N GLY A 242 -12.97 7.41 -19.66
CA GLY A 242 -13.64 6.27 -19.05
C GLY A 242 -12.65 5.29 -18.43
N LEU A 243 -13.09 4.61 -17.37
CA LEU A 243 -12.40 3.50 -16.74
C LEU A 243 -12.82 2.18 -17.41
N SER A 244 -11.87 1.43 -17.95
CA SER A 244 -12.08 0.11 -18.53
C SER A 244 -11.17 -0.94 -17.90
N TRP A 245 -11.46 -2.22 -18.13
CA TRP A 245 -10.62 -3.33 -17.69
C TRP A 245 -10.25 -4.22 -18.88
N HIS A 246 -9.04 -4.76 -18.84
CA HIS A 246 -8.51 -5.62 -19.87
C HIS A 246 -7.95 -6.91 -19.25
N ASP A 247 -8.08 -8.04 -19.95
CA ASP A 247 -7.46 -9.31 -19.56
C ASP A 247 -5.96 -9.32 -19.89
N GLU A 248 -5.28 -10.42 -19.57
CA GLU A 248 -3.84 -10.60 -19.84
C GLU A 248 -3.49 -10.54 -21.34
N ASP A 249 -4.45 -10.83 -22.23
CA ASP A 249 -4.33 -10.73 -23.68
C ASP A 249 -4.68 -9.32 -24.22
N GLY A 250 -5.03 -8.39 -23.33
CA GLY A 250 -5.43 -7.01 -23.66
C GLY A 250 -6.88 -6.87 -24.13
N ARG A 251 -7.69 -7.93 -24.07
CA ARG A 251 -9.11 -7.89 -24.48
C ARG A 251 -9.93 -7.17 -23.43
N ALA A 252 -10.86 -6.32 -23.87
CA ALA A 252 -11.78 -5.63 -22.97
C ALA A 252 -12.66 -6.65 -22.21
N ILE A 253 -12.76 -6.46 -20.90
CA ILE A 253 -13.61 -7.25 -20.01
C ILE A 253 -14.95 -6.53 -19.84
N ARG A 254 -16.07 -7.27 -19.90
CA ARG A 254 -17.38 -6.67 -19.60
C ARG A 254 -17.44 -6.30 -18.13
N LEU A 255 -18.12 -5.21 -17.79
CA LEU A 255 -18.22 -4.73 -16.42
C LEU A 255 -18.79 -5.78 -15.45
N THR A 256 -19.64 -6.69 -15.94
CA THR A 256 -20.23 -7.81 -15.18
C THR A 256 -19.24 -8.94 -14.88
N GLU A 257 -18.13 -9.01 -15.61
CA GLU A 257 -17.10 -10.05 -15.48
C GLU A 257 -15.88 -9.58 -14.67
N VAL A 258 -15.76 -8.27 -14.42
CA VAL A 258 -14.75 -7.69 -13.53
C VAL A 258 -14.98 -8.21 -12.11
N GLY A 259 -13.94 -8.75 -11.48
CA GLY A 259 -14.05 -9.21 -10.09
C GLY A 259 -14.10 -8.04 -9.08
N PRO A 260 -14.50 -8.30 -7.83
CA PRO A 260 -14.72 -7.26 -6.82
C PRO A 260 -13.46 -6.44 -6.47
N VAL A 261 -12.28 -7.08 -6.43
CA VAL A 261 -11.01 -6.41 -6.11
C VAL A 261 -10.56 -5.57 -7.30
N ALA A 262 -10.59 -6.14 -8.51
CA ALA A 262 -10.27 -5.40 -9.74
C ALA A 262 -11.20 -4.20 -9.94
N TRP A 263 -12.48 -4.36 -9.64
CA TRP A 263 -13.47 -3.29 -9.67
C TRP A 263 -13.12 -2.18 -8.67
N SER A 264 -12.95 -2.54 -7.40
CA SER A 264 -12.67 -1.57 -6.33
C SER A 264 -11.41 -0.76 -6.60
N GLU A 265 -10.32 -1.42 -7.02
CA GLU A 265 -9.05 -0.75 -7.30
C GLU A 265 -9.07 0.11 -8.56
N GLY A 266 -9.79 -0.32 -9.60
CA GLY A 266 -10.02 0.50 -10.80
C GLY A 266 -10.80 1.77 -10.47
N MET A 267 -11.88 1.64 -9.69
CA MET A 267 -12.67 2.79 -9.24
C MET A 267 -11.86 3.72 -8.35
N ARG A 268 -11.04 3.18 -7.44
CA ARG A 268 -10.12 3.95 -6.60
C ARG A 268 -9.15 4.78 -7.45
N MET A 269 -8.56 4.18 -8.48
CA MET A 269 -7.69 4.88 -9.43
C MET A 269 -8.44 6.00 -10.16
N ALA A 270 -9.59 5.71 -10.75
CA ALA A 270 -10.37 6.69 -11.50
C ALA A 270 -10.82 7.86 -10.61
N ALA A 271 -11.32 7.58 -9.40
CA ALA A 271 -11.70 8.58 -8.42
C ALA A 271 -10.51 9.46 -7.99
N ALA A 272 -9.37 8.84 -7.69
CA ALA A 272 -8.16 9.55 -7.26
C ALA A 272 -7.61 10.45 -8.37
N LEU A 273 -7.63 10.01 -9.64
CA LEU A 273 -7.27 10.85 -10.78
C LEU A 273 -8.23 12.03 -10.91
N TYR A 274 -9.54 11.78 -10.94
CA TYR A 274 -10.58 12.79 -11.10
C TYR A 274 -10.58 13.84 -9.97
N ALA A 275 -10.21 13.45 -8.75
CA ALA A 275 -10.09 14.37 -7.61
C ALA A 275 -9.02 15.46 -7.81
N GLY A 276 -8.06 15.26 -8.73
CA GLY A 276 -7.03 16.25 -9.05
C GLY A 276 -7.40 17.25 -10.13
N ARG A 277 -8.61 17.16 -10.69
CA ARG A 277 -9.08 18.04 -11.75
C ARG A 277 -9.07 19.51 -11.32
N THR A 278 -9.00 20.41 -12.29
CA THR A 278 -9.27 21.83 -12.09
C THR A 278 -10.71 22.00 -11.60
N ILE A 279 -10.89 22.70 -10.48
CA ILE A 279 -12.20 23.09 -9.96
C ILE A 279 -12.41 24.55 -10.34
N GLU A 280 -13.44 24.84 -11.13
CA GLU A 280 -13.83 26.23 -11.42
C GLU A 280 -14.41 26.85 -10.14
N GLU A 281 -13.81 27.94 -9.64
CA GLU A 281 -14.36 28.68 -8.51
C GLU A 281 -15.73 29.29 -8.90
N GLY A 282 -16.82 28.73 -8.38
CA GLY A 282 -18.16 29.33 -8.50
C GLY A 282 -19.33 28.39 -8.86
N GLY A 283 -19.13 27.08 -9.00
CA GLY A 283 -20.24 26.12 -9.16
C GLY A 283 -20.62 25.48 -7.83
N ASN A 284 -21.80 25.79 -7.29
CA ASN A 284 -22.34 25.09 -6.12
C ASN A 284 -22.41 23.57 -6.37
N ALA A 285 -21.96 22.81 -5.37
CA ALA A 285 -22.17 21.36 -5.27
C ALA A 285 -23.65 20.99 -5.20
#